data_AF-A0A956VRZ3-F1
#
_entry.id   AF-A0A956VRZ3-F1
#
_cell.length_a   1.000
_cell.length_b   1.000
_cell.length_c   1.000
_cell.angle_alpha   90.00
_cell.angle_beta   90.00
_cell.angle_gamma   90.00
#
_symmetry.space_group_name_H-M   'P 1'
#
loop_
_entity.id
_entity.type
_entity.pdbx_description
1 polymer ?
#
loop_
_entity_poly.entity_id
_entity_poly.type
_entity_poly.pdbx_seq_one_letter_code
_entity_poly.pdbx_strand_id
1 'polypeptide(L)' 'ELEALVAAIQAEIDKGRSDNLVLGTWHIHFEKRGDEPVFSFNKCESEVYCEERPVVIGVDGTIHDKGGPLF' A
#
# COMPACT_ATOMS: atom_id res chain seq x y z
N GLU A 1 5.58 4.66 13.55
CA GLU A 1 5.24 4.53 12.11
C GLU A 1 6.14 3.51 11.39
N LEU A 2 7.48 3.59 11.51
CA LEU A 2 8.38 2.63 10.83
C LEU A 2 8.12 1.16 11.21
N GLU A 3 7.89 0.85 12.49
CA GLU A 3 7.58 -0.52 12.92
C GLU A 3 6.27 -1.04 12.32
N ALA A 4 5.25 -0.18 12.23
CA ALA A 4 3.97 -0.52 11.60
C ALA A 4 4.12 -0.75 10.10
N LEU A 5 4.94 0.06 9.41
CA LEU A 5 5.27 -0.16 8.00
C LEU A 5 5.99 -1.50 7.79
N VAL A 6 6.97 -1.82 8.63
CA VAL A 6 7.68 -3.11 8.58
C VAL A 6 6.72 -4.27 8.79
N ALA A 7 5.81 -4.17 9.77
CA ALA A 7 4.81 -5.20 10.03
C ALA A 7 3.85 -5.39 8.83
N ALA A 8 3.39 -4.30 8.21
CA ALA A 8 2.54 -4.37 7.03
C ALA A 8 3.26 -5.04 5.84
N ILE A 9 4.52 -4.65 5.56
CA ILE A 9 5.31 -5.25 4.49
C ILE A 9 5.59 -6.73 4.76
N GLN A 10 5.93 -7.09 6.01
CA GLN A 10 6.17 -8.50 6.36
C GLN A 10 4.91 -9.34 6.18
N ALA A 11 3.75 -8.83 6.61
CA ALA A 11 2.47 -9.52 6.42
C ALA A 11 2.13 -9.75 4.94
N GLU A 12 2.46 -8.81 4.04
CA GLU A 12 2.28 -9.00 2.60
C GLU A 12 3.32 -9.94 1.98
N ILE A 13 4.57 -9.94 2.46
CA ILE A 13 5.59 -10.90 2.04
C ILE A 13 5.18 -12.33 2.39
N ASP A 14 4.63 -12.54 3.58
CA ASP A 14 4.21 -13.86 4.08
C ASP A 14 3.05 -14.47 3.26
N LYS A 15 2.26 -13.64 2.57
CA LYS A 15 1.22 -14.08 1.61
C LYS A 15 1.79 -14.67 0.32
N GLY A 16 3.07 -14.45 0.03
CA GLY A 16 3.71 -14.90 -1.21
C GLY A 16 3.28 -14.07 -2.43
N ARG A 17 3.88 -14.38 -3.60
CA ARG A 17 3.77 -13.52 -4.81
C ARG A 17 2.36 -13.32 -5.34
N SER A 18 1.49 -14.33 -5.24
CA SER A 18 0.16 -14.29 -5.87
C SER A 18 -0.84 -13.42 -5.11
N ASP A 19 -0.67 -13.27 -3.80
CA ASP A 19 -1.61 -12.59 -2.91
C ASP A 19 -1.03 -11.33 -2.25
N ASN A 20 0.23 -10.98 -2.57
CA ASN A 20 0.89 -9.78 -2.08
C ASN A 20 0.35 -8.54 -2.79
N LEU A 21 -0.35 -7.70 -2.03
CA LEU A 21 -1.00 -6.51 -2.57
C LEU A 21 0.00 -5.41 -2.93
N VAL A 22 1.08 -5.28 -2.16
CA VAL A 22 2.09 -4.21 -2.28
C VAL A 22 3.24 -4.58 -3.21
N LEU A 23 3.11 -5.69 -3.96
CA LEU A 23 4.08 -6.05 -4.98
C LEU A 23 4.02 -5.03 -6.13
N GLY A 24 5.19 -4.58 -6.58
CA GLY A 24 5.31 -3.57 -7.64
C GLY A 24 5.16 -2.12 -7.16
N THR A 25 5.22 -1.87 -5.84
CA THR A 25 5.23 -0.51 -5.30
C THR A 25 6.51 0.25 -5.63
N TRP A 26 6.34 1.47 -6.15
CA TRP A 26 7.41 2.42 -6.42
C TRP A 26 7.59 3.43 -5.27
N HIS A 27 6.47 3.94 -4.75
CA HIS A 27 6.46 4.96 -3.70
C HIS A 27 5.55 4.53 -2.55
N ILE A 28 6.03 4.70 -1.31
CA ILE A 28 5.24 4.46 -0.10
C ILE A 28 5.02 5.80 0.57
N HIS A 29 3.77 6.22 0.68
CA HIS A 29 3.40 7.47 1.35
C HIS A 29 2.81 7.16 2.71
N PHE A 30 3.19 7.95 3.72
CA PHE A 30 2.52 7.94 5.01
C PHE A 30 1.66 9.20 5.12
N GLU A 31 0.35 9.02 5.18
CA GLU A 31 -0.61 10.11 5.10
C GLU A 31 -1.82 9.85 6.01
N LYS A 32 -2.72 10.83 6.11
CA LYS A 32 -3.97 10.67 6.85
C LYS A 32 -5.15 10.53 5.90
N ARG A 33 -5.99 9.53 6.12
CA ARG A 33 -7.30 9.40 5.48
C ARG A 33 -8.38 9.75 6.49
N GLY A 34 -8.77 11.02 6.52
CA GLY A 34 -9.52 11.58 7.65
C GLY A 34 -8.60 11.73 8.86
N ASP A 35 -8.97 11.14 10.00
CA ASP A 35 -8.12 11.12 11.20
C ASP A 35 -7.23 9.87 11.29
N GLU A 36 -7.43 8.89 10.42
CA GLU A 36 -6.70 7.63 10.45
C GLU A 36 -5.37 7.73 9.68
N PRO A 37 -4.22 7.44 10.31
CA PRO A 37 -2.95 7.36 9.61
C PRO A 37 -2.87 6.06 8.79
N VAL A 38 -2.45 6.17 7.53
CA VAL A 38 -2.38 5.08 6.57
C VAL A 38 -1.07 5.10 5.78
N PHE A 39 -0.71 3.94 5.24
CA PHE A 39 0.32 3.75 4.23
C PHE A 39 -0.33 3.53 2.87
N SER A 40 0.05 4.35 1.90
CA SER A 40 -0.35 4.23 0.50
C SER A 40 0.82 3.71 -0.32
N PHE A 41 0.62 2.54 -0.92
CA PHE A 41 1.61 1.81 -1.71
C PHE A 41 1.33 2.07 -3.19
N ASN A 42 1.94 3.13 -3.72
CA ASN A 42 1.73 3.59 -5.09
C ASN A 42 2.51 2.74 -6.09
N LYS A 43 1.81 2.22 -7.10
CA LYS A 43 2.39 1.48 -8.23
C LYS A 43 2.53 2.36 -9.47
N CYS A 44 2.74 3.66 -9.25
CA CYS A 44 2.96 4.63 -10.30
C CYS A 44 4.46 4.84 -10.48
N GLU A 45 4.97 4.55 -11.68
CA GLU A 45 6.37 4.77 -12.05
C GLU A 45 6.73 6.27 -11.93
N SER A 46 5.75 7.13 -12.20
CA SER A 46 5.79 8.56 -11.86
C SER A 46 4.46 8.95 -11.21
N GLU A 47 4.44 10.01 -10.40
CA GLU A 47 3.19 10.54 -9.79
C GLU A 47 2.14 11.01 -10.83
N VAL A 48 2.47 10.93 -12.13
CA VAL A 48 1.60 11.29 -13.26
C VAL A 48 1.13 10.05 -14.04
N TYR A 49 1.91 8.97 -14.06
CA TYR A 49 1.59 7.73 -14.80
C TYR A 49 1.41 6.56 -13.83
N CYS A 50 0.16 6.21 -13.60
CA CYS A 50 -0.26 5.13 -12.71
C CYS A 50 -0.87 3.99 -13.52
N GLU A 51 -0.36 2.78 -13.33
CA GLU A 51 -0.99 1.57 -13.89
C GLU A 51 -2.18 1.10 -13.03
N GLU A 52 -2.09 1.32 -11.72
CA GLU A 52 -3.07 0.89 -10.73
C GLU A 52 -3.30 1.97 -9.65
N ARG A 53 -4.49 1.96 -9.05
CA ARG A 53 -4.77 2.65 -7.78
C ARG A 53 -3.87 2.09 -6.68
N PRO A 54 -3.43 2.93 -5.72
CA PRO A 54 -2.61 2.46 -4.62
C PRO A 54 -3.34 1.47 -3.73
N VAL A 55 -2.58 0.57 -3.13
CA VAL A 55 -3.04 -0.19 -1.97
C VAL A 55 -2.95 0.73 -0.75
N VAL A 56 -3.99 0.74 0.08
CA VAL A 56 -4.05 1.58 1.28
C VAL A 56 -4.21 0.67 2.50
N ILE A 57 -3.24 0.73 3.40
CA ILE A 57 -3.20 -0.08 4.63
C ILE A 57 -3.06 0.84 5.83
N GLY A 58 -3.92 0.69 6.84
CA GLY A 58 -3.86 1.43 8.10
C GLY A 58 -2.62 1.05 8.91
N VAL A 59 -2.19 1.93 9.82
CA VAL A 59 -1.08 1.62 10.74
C VAL A 59 -1.37 0.41 11.65
N ASP A 60 -2.63 0.05 11.80
CA ASP A 60 -3.12 -1.12 12.53
C ASP A 60 -3.12 -2.41 11.68
N GLY A 61 -2.78 -2.32 10.40
CA GLY A 61 -2.80 -3.41 9.43
C GLY A 61 -4.15 -3.58 8.71
N THR A 62 -5.14 -2.73 8.98
CA THR A 62 -6.45 -2.79 8.30
C THR A 62 -6.29 -2.42 6.82
N ILE A 63 -6.82 -3.25 5.93
CA ILE A 63 -6.79 -2.97 4.49
C ILE A 63 -7.96 -2.07 4.12
N HIS A 64 -7.68 -0.80 3.83
CA HIS A 64 -8.67 0.20 3.42
C HIS A 64 -8.99 0.15 1.94
N ASP A 65 -8.00 -0.17 1.12
CA ASP A 65 -8.15 -0.37 -0.32
C ASP A 65 -7.13 -1.39 -0.80
N LYS A 66 -7.56 -2.36 -1.59
CA LYS A 66 -6.66 -3.36 -2.20
C LYS A 66 -5.96 -2.84 -3.44
N GLY A 67 -6.21 -1.59 -3.83
CA GLY A 67 -5.73 -1.03 -5.08
C GLY A 67 -6.31 -1.76 -6.29
N GLY A 68 -5.58 -1.74 -7.39
CA GLY A 68 -5.92 -2.45 -8.62
C GLY A 68 -6.15 -1.52 -9.81
N PRO A 69 -6.53 -2.07 -10.98
CA PRO A 69 -6.61 -1.31 -12.22
C PRO A 69 -7.47 -0.05 -12.12
N LEU A 70 -7.09 0.98 -12.87
CA LEU A 70 -7.88 2.21 -13.01
C LEU A 70 -9.12 2.02 -13.91
N PHE A 71 -9.24 0.87 -14.59
CA PHE A 71 -10.31 0.54 -15.55
C PHE A 71 -10.85 -0.87 -15.34
#